data_AF-W2H8L9-F1
#
_entry.id   AF-W2H8L9-F1
#
_cell.length_a   1.000
_cell.length_b   1.000
_cell.length_c   1.000
_cell.angle_alpha   90.00
_cell.angle_beta   90.00
_cell.angle_gamma   90.00
#
_symmetry.space_group_name_H-M   'P 1'
#
loop_
_entity.id
_entity.type
_entity.pdbx_description
1 polymer ?
#
loop_
_entity_poly.entity_id
_entity_poly.type
_entity_poly.pdbx_seq_one_letter_code
_entity_poly.pdbx_strand_id
1 'polypeptide(L)'
;MLVPCLLTTLAGLLLATQEALATCSNWSTRYQTNLEGVCVCNATQCDTVSNNYTSLTTDQVGVYTTSKAGDRFAYKVANVDSTTVSSPTYSIDVSTQYQTMIGFGGAFTDAAAINVYKLSSKLQQMVLDQYFSDTGLQYTLGRVPIGSTDFSTG
;
A
#
# COMPACT_ATOMS: atom_id res chain seq x y z
N MET A 1 -7.97 -29.33 -60.00
CA MET A 1 -8.54 -29.36 -58.64
C MET A 1 -7.49 -29.94 -57.71
N LEU A 2 -6.81 -29.10 -56.92
CA LEU A 2 -6.06 -29.40 -55.68
C LEU A 2 -4.97 -28.32 -55.45
N VAL A 3 -5.28 -27.33 -54.63
CA VAL A 3 -4.33 -26.45 -53.89
C VAL A 3 -5.08 -26.05 -52.58
N PRO A 4 -4.41 -25.69 -51.47
CA PRO A 4 -4.43 -26.43 -50.22
C PRO A 4 -5.10 -25.62 -49.08
N CYS A 5 -5.38 -26.25 -47.94
CA CYS A 5 -5.78 -25.50 -46.74
C CYS A 5 -4.79 -25.82 -45.61
N LEU A 6 -3.83 -24.93 -45.41
CA LEU A 6 -2.93 -24.92 -44.26
C LEU A 6 -3.75 -24.43 -43.05
N LEU A 7 -3.97 -25.29 -42.05
CA LEU A 7 -4.47 -24.84 -40.75
C LEU A 7 -3.30 -24.25 -39.95
N THR A 8 -3.29 -22.94 -39.78
CA THR A 8 -2.46 -22.24 -38.78
C THR A 8 -3.28 -22.07 -37.51
N THR A 9 -2.90 -22.74 -36.43
CA THR A 9 -3.45 -22.50 -35.09
C THR A 9 -2.71 -21.32 -34.46
N LEU A 10 -3.38 -20.16 -34.36
CA LEU A 10 -2.91 -19.04 -33.56
C LEU A 10 -3.13 -19.37 -32.07
N ALA A 11 -2.07 -19.72 -31.35
CA ALA A 11 -2.10 -19.75 -29.90
C ALA A 11 -1.86 -18.31 -29.39
N GLY A 12 -2.95 -17.61 -29.05
CA GLY A 12 -2.87 -16.31 -28.39
C GLY A 12 -2.34 -16.48 -26.96
N LEU A 13 -1.13 -15.99 -26.70
CA LEU A 13 -0.57 -15.92 -25.36
C LEU A 13 -1.29 -14.79 -24.60
N LEU A 14 -2.27 -15.13 -23.75
CA LEU A 14 -2.76 -14.20 -22.73
C LEU A 14 -1.62 -13.97 -21.73
N LEU A 15 -0.85 -12.90 -21.93
CA LEU A 15 -0.06 -12.29 -20.87
C LEU A 15 -1.04 -11.62 -19.91
N ALA A 16 -1.58 -12.42 -18.97
CA ALA A 16 -2.10 -11.85 -17.75
C ALA A 16 -0.94 -11.14 -17.07
N THR A 17 -0.95 -9.81 -17.06
CA THR A 17 -0.11 -9.02 -16.17
C THR A 17 -0.60 -9.31 -14.76
N GLN A 18 -0.10 -10.38 -14.18
CA GLN A 18 -0.25 -10.64 -12.77
C GLN A 18 0.59 -9.55 -12.11
N GLU A 19 -0.06 -8.46 -11.68
CA GLU A 19 0.59 -7.50 -10.80
C GLU A 19 0.97 -8.28 -9.55
N ALA A 20 2.23 -8.71 -9.52
CA ALA A 20 2.79 -9.37 -8.37
C ALA A 20 2.69 -8.34 -7.25
N LEU A 21 1.79 -8.60 -6.29
CA LEU A 21 1.69 -7.83 -5.07
C LEU A 21 3.06 -7.94 -4.41
N ALA A 22 3.89 -6.91 -4.59
CA ALA A 22 5.26 -6.96 -4.15
C ALA A 22 5.25 -7.09 -2.63
N THR A 23 5.71 -8.24 -2.14
CA THR A 23 5.79 -8.50 -0.71
C THR A 23 6.94 -7.69 -0.12
N CYS A 24 6.73 -7.11 1.06
CA CYS A 24 7.76 -6.40 1.79
C CYS A 24 9.05 -7.23 1.92
N SER A 25 10.17 -6.68 1.45
CA SER A 25 11.51 -7.23 1.67
C SER A 25 12.23 -6.37 2.69
N ASN A 26 12.86 -6.98 3.71
CA ASN A 26 13.66 -6.25 4.69
C ASN A 26 15.17 -6.27 4.40
N TRP A 27 15.59 -6.88 3.29
CA TRP A 27 16.98 -6.98 2.91
C TRP A 27 17.52 -5.65 2.38
N SER A 28 18.63 -5.18 2.93
CA SER A 28 19.32 -4.00 2.45
C SER A 28 20.63 -4.34 1.74
N THR A 29 20.67 -4.11 0.43
CA THR A 29 21.93 -4.19 -0.34
C THR A 29 22.96 -3.13 0.11
N ARG A 30 22.52 -2.01 0.70
CA ARG A 30 23.43 -0.98 1.19
C ARG A 30 24.21 -1.45 2.42
N TYR A 31 23.52 -2.12 3.35
CA TYR A 31 24.11 -2.55 4.63
C TYR A 31 24.46 -4.05 4.65
N GLN A 32 24.14 -4.79 3.59
CA GLN A 32 24.35 -6.23 3.47
C GLN A 32 23.74 -7.01 4.66
N THR A 33 22.56 -6.59 5.10
CA THR A 33 21.84 -7.18 6.23
C THR A 33 20.34 -6.98 6.10
N ASN A 34 19.58 -7.78 6.85
CA ASN A 34 18.16 -7.56 7.06
C ASN A 34 17.95 -6.46 8.10
N LEU A 35 17.17 -5.45 7.75
CA LEU A 35 16.83 -4.36 8.63
C LEU A 35 15.53 -4.69 9.39
N GLU A 36 15.58 -4.67 10.72
CA GLU A 36 14.40 -4.93 11.54
C GLU A 36 13.36 -3.80 11.36
N GLY A 37 12.09 -4.18 11.25
CA GLY A 37 10.99 -3.20 11.27
C GLY A 37 10.72 -2.46 9.96
N VAL A 38 11.52 -2.63 8.91
CA VAL A 38 11.39 -1.85 7.66
C VAL A 38 11.10 -2.71 6.43
N CYS A 39 10.49 -2.07 5.43
CA CYS A 39 10.38 -2.57 4.06
C CYS A 39 11.32 -1.75 3.18
N VAL A 40 12.26 -2.43 2.53
CA VAL A 40 13.31 -1.82 1.72
C VAL A 40 12.83 -1.71 0.29
N CYS A 41 12.57 -0.46 -0.13
CA CYS A 41 12.24 -0.12 -1.50
C CYS A 41 13.50 0.27 -2.29
N ASN A 42 13.54 -0.10 -3.57
CA ASN A 42 14.60 0.26 -4.50
C ASN A 42 14.01 0.54 -5.90
N ALA A 43 14.86 0.88 -6.87
CA ALA A 43 14.41 1.27 -8.20
C ALA A 43 13.64 0.18 -8.97
N THR A 44 13.62 -1.07 -8.52
CA THR A 44 12.90 -2.17 -9.17
C THR A 44 11.75 -2.73 -8.35
N GLN A 45 11.70 -2.50 -7.04
CA GLN A 45 10.70 -3.09 -6.15
C GLN A 45 10.37 -2.20 -4.95
N CYS A 46 9.11 -2.22 -4.55
CA CYS A 46 8.59 -1.70 -3.30
C CYS A 46 7.26 -2.40 -3.04
N ASP A 47 6.89 -2.57 -1.78
CA ASP A 47 5.63 -3.19 -1.42
C ASP A 47 4.42 -2.34 -1.82
N THR A 48 3.23 -2.93 -1.76
CA THR A 48 1.97 -2.24 -2.05
C THR A 48 0.94 -2.60 -0.98
N VAL A 49 0.00 -1.69 -0.74
CA VAL A 49 -1.13 -1.91 0.15
C VAL A 49 -2.26 -2.48 -0.67
N SER A 50 -2.79 -3.65 -0.26
CA SER A 50 -3.94 -4.25 -0.94
C SER A 50 -5.14 -3.32 -0.87
N ASN A 51 -5.85 -3.13 -1.99
CA ASN A 51 -7.13 -2.41 -2.06
C ASN A 51 -8.34 -3.36 -2.12
N ASN A 52 -8.17 -4.65 -1.82
CA ASN A 52 -9.23 -5.66 -1.96
C ASN A 52 -10.48 -5.40 -1.10
N TYR A 53 -10.38 -4.49 -0.12
CA TYR A 53 -11.54 -4.01 0.65
C TYR A 53 -12.63 -3.37 -0.22
N THR A 54 -12.29 -2.87 -1.41
CA THR A 54 -13.27 -2.29 -2.36
C THR A 54 -14.19 -3.35 -2.98
N SER A 55 -13.83 -4.63 -2.84
CA SER A 55 -14.55 -5.76 -3.44
C SER A 55 -15.24 -6.65 -2.39
N LEU A 56 -15.37 -6.19 -1.16
CA LEU A 56 -16.06 -6.92 -0.09
C LEU A 56 -17.56 -7.05 -0.39
N THR A 57 -18.13 -8.21 -0.07
CA THR A 57 -19.58 -8.44 -0.12
C THR A 57 -20.21 -8.23 1.25
N THR A 58 -21.55 -8.29 1.31
CA THR A 58 -22.29 -8.35 2.58
C THR A 58 -21.72 -9.44 3.48
N ASP A 59 -21.71 -9.17 4.78
CA ASP A 59 -21.15 -10.03 5.85
C ASP A 59 -19.64 -10.26 5.78
N GLN A 60 -18.90 -9.47 4.99
CA GLN A 60 -17.43 -9.50 4.97
C GLN A 60 -16.83 -8.23 5.55
N VAL A 61 -15.66 -8.38 6.19
CA VAL A 61 -14.81 -7.29 6.65
C VAL A 61 -13.38 -7.49 6.19
N GLY A 62 -12.75 -6.40 5.74
CA GLY A 62 -11.32 -6.36 5.47
C GLY A 62 -10.53 -6.09 6.74
N VAL A 63 -9.47 -6.85 6.98
CA VAL A 63 -8.60 -6.69 8.15
C VAL A 63 -7.17 -6.48 7.68
N TYR A 64 -6.59 -5.33 8.05
CA TYR A 64 -5.17 -5.04 7.89
C TYR A 64 -4.45 -5.25 9.21
N THR A 65 -3.33 -5.98 9.18
CA THR A 65 -2.52 -6.26 10.36
C THR A 65 -1.09 -5.77 10.15
N THR A 66 -0.55 -5.11 11.17
CA THR A 66 0.89 -4.80 11.31
C THR A 66 1.35 -5.29 12.67
N SER A 67 2.50 -5.94 12.74
CA SER A 67 2.99 -6.54 13.99
C SER A 67 4.50 -6.43 14.13
N LYS A 68 4.97 -6.50 15.38
CA LYS A 68 6.41 -6.57 15.69
C LYS A 68 7.07 -7.79 15.03
N ALA A 69 6.33 -8.90 14.92
CA ALA A 69 6.81 -10.14 14.33
C ALA A 69 7.09 -10.03 12.82
N GLY A 70 6.46 -9.08 12.12
CA GLY A 70 6.77 -8.84 10.71
C GLY A 70 5.58 -8.54 9.80
N ASP A 71 4.33 -8.54 10.29
CA ASP A 71 3.20 -8.18 9.43
C ASP A 71 3.31 -6.71 9.01
N ARG A 72 3.03 -6.44 7.74
CA ARG A 72 3.11 -5.11 7.11
C ARG A 72 1.87 -4.87 6.28
N PHE A 73 0.85 -4.25 6.88
CA PHE A 73 -0.47 -4.11 6.26
C PHE A 73 -0.98 -5.44 5.65
N ALA A 74 -0.70 -6.55 6.33
CA ALA A 74 -1.11 -7.87 5.87
C ALA A 74 -2.64 -7.91 5.82
N TYR A 75 -3.19 -8.13 4.62
CA TYR A 75 -4.62 -8.08 4.38
C TYR A 75 -5.25 -9.46 4.40
N LYS A 76 -6.41 -9.56 5.06
CA LYS A 76 -7.30 -10.73 4.96
C LYS A 76 -8.75 -10.30 4.98
N VAL A 77 -9.61 -11.12 4.38
CA VAL A 77 -11.06 -11.02 4.53
C VAL A 77 -11.49 -11.93 5.68
N ALA A 78 -12.34 -11.42 6.56
CA ALA A 78 -13.04 -12.20 7.57
C ALA A 78 -14.56 -12.08 7.35
N ASN A 79 -15.30 -13.12 7.70
CA ASN A 79 -16.76 -13.08 7.67
C ASN A 79 -17.28 -12.65 9.04
N VAL A 80 -18.35 -11.86 9.03
CA VAL A 80 -19.12 -11.49 10.22
C VAL A 80 -20.03 -12.65 10.55
N ASP A 81 -19.88 -13.19 11.75
CA ASP A 81 -20.78 -14.21 12.28
C ASP A 81 -21.79 -13.57 13.24
N SER A 82 -22.99 -14.14 13.28
CA SER A 82 -24.09 -13.74 14.18
C SER A 82 -24.09 -14.52 15.50
N THR A 83 -23.08 -15.37 15.73
CA THR A 83 -22.98 -16.17 16.95
C THR A 83 -22.60 -15.33 18.17
N THR A 84 -23.31 -15.56 19.27
CA THR A 84 -22.98 -14.98 20.56
C THR A 84 -21.70 -15.60 21.09
N VAL A 85 -20.71 -14.76 21.43
CA VAL A 85 -19.45 -15.20 22.05
C VAL A 85 -19.46 -14.91 23.55
N SER A 86 -18.85 -15.79 24.35
CA SER A 86 -18.67 -15.60 25.80
C SER A 86 -17.45 -14.75 26.16
N SER A 87 -16.64 -14.38 25.16
CA SER A 87 -15.47 -13.51 25.32
C SER A 87 -15.88 -12.03 25.39
N PRO A 88 -15.02 -11.16 25.94
CA PRO A 88 -15.23 -9.71 25.88
C PRO A 88 -15.46 -9.23 24.43
N THR A 89 -16.47 -8.40 24.24
CA THR A 89 -16.85 -7.86 22.94
C THR A 89 -16.74 -6.34 22.92
N TYR A 90 -16.49 -5.79 21.73
CA TYR A 90 -16.63 -4.37 21.45
C TYR A 90 -17.90 -4.16 20.64
N SER A 91 -18.69 -3.15 21.00
CA SER A 91 -19.93 -2.80 20.30
C SER A 91 -19.81 -1.39 19.72
N ILE A 92 -20.26 -1.22 18.48
CA ILE A 92 -20.25 0.07 17.78
C ILE A 92 -21.69 0.60 17.75
N ASP A 93 -21.95 1.70 18.44
CA ASP A 93 -23.20 2.44 18.35
C ASP A 93 -23.11 3.48 17.23
N VAL A 94 -23.78 3.20 16.10
CA VAL A 94 -23.79 4.08 14.92
C VAL A 94 -24.75 5.25 15.03
N SER A 95 -25.59 5.31 16.08
CA SER A 95 -26.52 6.41 16.32
C SER A 95 -25.85 7.61 17.01
N THR A 96 -24.80 7.35 17.78
CA THR A 96 -23.99 8.39 18.42
C THR A 96 -22.88 8.84 17.47
N GLN A 97 -22.94 10.10 17.03
CA GLN A 97 -21.95 10.68 16.12
C GLN A 97 -21.01 11.67 16.84
N TYR A 98 -19.76 11.75 16.36
CA TYR A 98 -18.73 12.66 16.86
C TYR A 98 -18.22 13.57 15.72
N GLN A 99 -16.94 13.91 15.70
CA GLN A 99 -16.35 14.74 14.65
C GLN A 99 -16.28 14.04 13.29
N THR A 100 -16.34 14.84 12.22
CA THR A 100 -15.97 14.37 10.88
C THR A 100 -14.46 14.35 10.73
N MET A 101 -13.94 13.28 10.13
CA MET A 101 -12.51 13.15 9.82
C MET A 101 -12.21 13.83 8.48
N ILE A 102 -11.37 14.85 8.49
CA ILE A 102 -10.97 15.57 7.26
C ILE A 102 -9.93 14.81 6.42
N GLY A 103 -9.18 13.89 7.02
CA GLY A 103 -8.17 13.09 6.34
C GLY A 103 -6.98 12.73 7.23
N PHE A 104 -5.99 12.08 6.61
CA PHE A 104 -4.70 11.73 7.21
C PHE A 104 -3.58 12.05 6.24
N GLY A 105 -2.39 12.37 6.76
CA GLY A 105 -1.37 13.01 5.95
C GLY A 105 -0.01 13.15 6.61
N GLY A 106 0.87 13.86 5.90
CA GLY A 106 2.23 14.20 6.34
C GLY A 106 2.56 15.68 6.15
N ALA A 107 3.79 16.06 6.49
CA ALA A 107 4.30 17.41 6.29
C ALA A 107 5.32 17.46 5.14
N PHE A 108 5.14 18.41 4.22
CA PHE A 108 6.07 18.68 3.11
C PHE A 108 7.11 19.72 3.55
N THR A 109 8.03 19.32 4.42
CA THR A 109 9.14 20.18 4.88
C THR A 109 10.28 20.21 3.87
N ASP A 110 11.19 21.19 3.98
CA ASP A 110 12.40 21.24 3.16
C ASP A 110 13.23 19.96 3.32
N ALA A 111 13.41 19.46 4.55
CA ALA A 111 14.11 18.21 4.80
C ALA A 111 13.44 17.02 4.08
N ALA A 112 12.11 16.90 4.11
CA ALA A 112 11.40 15.84 3.39
C ALA A 112 11.63 15.96 1.88
N ALA A 113 11.44 17.16 1.32
CA ALA A 113 11.64 17.43 -0.10
C ALA A 113 13.08 17.15 -0.56
N ILE A 114 14.08 17.63 0.19
CA ILE A 114 15.50 17.43 -0.13
C ILE A 114 15.88 15.94 -0.10
N ASN A 115 15.40 15.18 0.89
CA ASN A 115 15.70 13.74 0.98
C ASN A 115 15.06 12.96 -0.16
N VAL A 116 13.82 13.27 -0.53
CA VAL A 116 13.15 12.65 -1.69
C VAL A 116 13.87 13.06 -2.98
N TYR A 117 14.22 14.33 -3.14
CA TYR A 117 14.89 14.84 -4.35
C TYR A 117 16.27 14.21 -4.61
N LYS A 118 16.95 13.72 -3.57
CA LYS A 118 18.21 12.97 -3.68
C LYS A 118 18.04 11.56 -4.27
N LEU A 119 16.82 11.05 -4.35
CA LEU A 119 16.52 9.75 -4.96
C LEU A 119 16.49 9.87 -6.50
N SER A 120 16.59 8.74 -7.19
CA SER A 120 16.33 8.71 -8.65
C SER A 120 14.87 9.05 -8.94
N SER A 121 14.56 9.58 -10.13
CA SER A 121 13.19 9.98 -10.49
C SER A 121 12.16 8.86 -10.32
N LYS A 122 12.55 7.60 -10.59
CA LYS A 122 11.68 6.44 -10.36
C LYS A 122 11.38 6.22 -8.88
N LEU A 123 12.38 6.36 -8.01
CA LEU A 123 12.19 6.24 -6.57
C LEU A 123 11.43 7.43 -5.98
N GLN A 124 11.59 8.63 -6.54
CA GLN A 124 10.79 9.80 -6.16
C GLN A 124 9.30 9.53 -6.40
N GLN A 125 8.94 9.05 -7.61
CA GLN A 125 7.56 8.70 -7.92
C GLN A 125 7.05 7.58 -7.01
N MET A 126 7.85 6.55 -6.79
CA MET A 126 7.48 5.43 -5.91
C MET A 126 7.20 5.90 -4.47
N VAL A 127 7.98 6.84 -3.91
CA VAL A 127 7.67 7.44 -2.60
C VAL A 127 6.32 8.16 -2.62
N LEU A 128 6.02 8.92 -3.67
CA LEU A 128 4.71 9.57 -3.81
C LEU A 128 3.58 8.55 -3.92
N ASP A 129 3.77 7.49 -4.70
CA ASP A 129 2.78 6.43 -4.86
C ASP A 129 2.52 5.70 -3.55
N GLN A 130 3.56 5.38 -2.77
CA GLN A 130 3.42 4.75 -1.46
C GLN A 130 2.59 5.59 -0.48
N TYR A 131 2.67 6.92 -0.54
CA TYR A 131 1.87 7.78 0.34
C TYR A 131 0.49 8.11 -0.23
N PHE A 132 0.37 8.41 -1.52
CA PHE A 132 -0.80 9.10 -2.09
C PHE A 132 -1.57 8.29 -3.14
N SER A 133 -1.06 7.15 -3.63
CA SER A 133 -1.78 6.32 -4.62
C SER A 133 -2.79 5.36 -3.97
N ASP A 134 -3.70 4.84 -4.79
CA ASP A 134 -4.67 3.80 -4.41
C ASP A 134 -4.01 2.49 -3.95
N THR A 135 -2.79 2.22 -4.42
CA THR A 135 -1.95 1.07 -4.04
C THR A 135 -0.98 1.36 -2.89
N GLY A 136 -1.07 2.57 -2.30
CA GLY A 136 -0.30 3.02 -1.15
C GLY A 136 -1.19 3.29 0.07
N LEU A 137 -0.78 4.26 0.91
CA LEU A 137 -1.49 4.64 2.14
C LEU A 137 -2.68 5.58 1.91
N GLN A 138 -2.91 6.04 0.69
CA GLN A 138 -4.00 6.95 0.31
C GLN A 138 -4.10 8.19 1.22
N TYR A 139 -2.97 8.85 1.49
CA TYR A 139 -2.95 10.12 2.19
C TYR A 139 -3.80 11.15 1.45
N THR A 140 -4.62 11.88 2.20
CA THR A 140 -5.54 12.90 1.68
C THR A 140 -5.21 14.30 2.18
N LEU A 141 -4.25 14.43 3.10
CA LEU A 141 -3.80 15.70 3.67
C LEU A 141 -2.29 15.89 3.53
N GLY A 142 -1.90 17.16 3.42
CA GLY A 142 -0.52 17.59 3.44
C GLY A 142 -0.37 18.93 4.15
N ARG A 143 0.55 19.02 5.09
CA ARG A 143 0.92 20.27 5.77
C ARG A 143 2.12 20.90 5.10
N VAL A 144 2.00 22.15 4.66
CA VAL A 144 3.09 22.91 4.04
C VAL A 144 3.51 24.04 4.98
N PRO A 145 4.77 24.08 5.44
CA PRO A 145 5.28 25.23 6.21
C PRO A 145 5.29 26.52 5.39
N ILE A 146 5.08 27.66 6.06
CA ILE A 146 5.26 29.00 5.46
C ILE A 146 6.60 29.54 5.96
N GLY A 147 7.58 29.64 5.07
CA GLY A 147 8.96 30.00 5.43
C GLY A 147 9.75 28.79 5.94
N SER A 148 10.76 29.04 6.78
CA SER A 148 11.60 27.98 7.34
C SER A 148 11.01 27.36 8.60
N THR A 149 11.50 26.16 8.91
CA THR A 149 11.27 25.45 10.18
C THR A 149 12.60 24.93 10.71
N ASP A 150 12.59 24.26 11.86
CA ASP A 150 13.72 23.45 12.34
C ASP A 150 14.09 22.30 11.38
N PHE A 151 13.19 21.94 10.45
CA PHE A 151 13.44 21.00 9.34
C PHE A 151 13.84 21.70 8.02
N SER A 152 14.41 22.90 8.11
CA SER A 152 15.02 23.63 6.99
C SER A 152 16.54 23.66 7.12
N THR A 153 17.26 23.90 6.03
CA THR A 153 18.74 23.96 6.01
C THR A 153 19.30 25.39 6.06
N GLY A 154 18.43 26.40 6.17
CA GLY A 154 18.76 27.82 6.15
C GLY A 154 18.88 28.43 7.55
#